data_AF-A0A9P4GVM9-F1
#
_entry.id   AF-A0A9P4GVM9-F1
#
_cell.length_a   1.000
_cell.length_b   1.000
_cell.length_c   1.000
_cell.angle_alpha   90.00
_cell.angle_beta   90.00
_cell.angle_gamma   90.00
#
_symmetry.space_group_name_H-M   'P 1'
#
loop_
_entity.id
_entity.type
_entity.pdbx_description
1 polymer ?
#
loop_
_entity_poly.entity_id
_entity_poly.type
_entity_poly.pdbx_seq_one_letter_code
_entity_poly.pdbx_strand_id
1 'polypeptide(L)'
;MDGIVTAEQAEEETVPSAVRREELMSMAVRRSAILGNAGNTYDTDGMGKIVAWEPLQSPILSGSLVTNTTLEDITITVRPAHGTQPAVTHPLQLKYVGSISVRKLTEACSGNIDTLPLEPKGATGMTVVEAINIIIGHGIRNPAPGSTPQTFRLGNNKLFSTMAHNTIDLGFGMNCHKGHFLTLRHGMGRPMLNVSTAATAFYKPNQSVATFMRDFCGIDGVDKHVLTSADLSNLLRTALKGVRLRIRHENRAKATTDIANLAMIPSNVTFLDANNVQTDVAIYMATHRALGPNLVQEIASSTWPCVIFGRNNNVRHFPAETLFIVGHQPLKGKAPPDAASTMIIRAREDPLPNRQSIDSNGLTSLGLNGNPSPALASIRSSIRKSANNTL
;
A
#
# COMPACT_ATOMS: atom_id res chain seq x y z
N MET A 1 -47.02 -29.96 -1.94
CA MET A 1 -47.02 -28.54 -2.39
C MET A 1 -46.06 -27.88 -1.46
N ASP A 2 -44.80 -27.92 -1.87
CA ASP A 2 -43.67 -27.88 -0.95
C ASP A 2 -43.19 -26.44 -0.86
N GLY A 3 -43.35 -25.86 0.33
CA GLY A 3 -42.78 -24.58 0.67
C GLY A 3 -41.28 -24.73 0.89
N ILE A 4 -40.48 -24.05 0.07
CA ILE A 4 -39.06 -23.86 0.34
C ILE A 4 -38.93 -22.58 1.16
N VAL A 5 -38.71 -22.75 2.45
CA VAL A 5 -38.13 -21.73 3.33
C VAL A 5 -36.62 -21.89 3.21
N THR A 6 -35.95 -21.00 2.47
CA THR A 6 -34.48 -20.91 2.51
C THR A 6 -34.07 -20.19 3.78
N ALA A 7 -33.73 -20.98 4.81
CA ALA A 7 -32.99 -20.53 5.97
C ALA A 7 -31.48 -20.52 5.65
N GLU A 8 -30.80 -19.53 6.23
CA GLU A 8 -29.39 -19.58 6.59
C GLU A 8 -28.38 -19.73 5.45
N GLN A 9 -28.04 -18.60 4.82
CA GLN A 9 -26.62 -18.37 4.54
C GLN A 9 -25.94 -18.05 5.87
N ALA A 10 -25.41 -19.10 6.51
CA ALA A 10 -24.36 -18.94 7.50
C ALA A 10 -23.31 -17.98 6.94
N GLU A 11 -22.99 -16.96 7.73
CA GLU A 11 -21.98 -15.96 7.43
C GLU A 11 -20.65 -16.66 7.10
N GLU A 12 -20.41 -16.88 5.81
CA GLU A 12 -19.09 -17.14 5.30
C GLU A 12 -18.30 -15.86 5.59
N GLU A 13 -17.51 -15.87 6.68
CA GLU A 13 -16.65 -14.76 7.12
C GLU A 13 -15.86 -14.26 5.92
N THR A 14 -16.37 -13.22 5.27
CA THR A 14 -15.77 -12.69 4.04
C THR A 14 -14.36 -12.25 4.38
N VAL A 15 -13.36 -12.95 3.81
CA VAL A 15 -11.95 -12.67 4.05
C VAL A 15 -11.73 -11.17 3.89
N PRO A 16 -11.22 -10.46 4.92
CA PRO A 16 -11.08 -9.02 4.85
C PRO A 16 -10.21 -8.62 3.66
N SER A 17 -10.59 -7.52 2.98
CA SER A 17 -9.81 -6.97 1.87
C SER A 17 -8.34 -6.79 2.28
N ALA A 18 -7.40 -6.88 1.33
CA ALA A 18 -5.96 -6.80 1.65
C ALA A 18 -5.60 -5.55 2.49
N VAL A 19 -6.25 -4.42 2.19
CA VAL A 19 -6.09 -3.17 2.96
C VAL A 19 -6.60 -3.31 4.39
N ARG A 20 -7.73 -3.99 4.56
CA ARG A 20 -8.31 -4.21 5.88
C ARG A 20 -7.42 -5.11 6.72
N ARG A 21 -6.79 -6.12 6.11
CA ARG A 21 -5.78 -6.96 6.77
C ARG A 21 -4.56 -6.15 7.19
N GLU A 22 -4.08 -5.24 6.35
CA GLU A 22 -2.97 -4.33 6.68
C GLU A 22 -3.29 -3.42 7.86
N GLU A 23 -4.50 -2.82 7.89
CA GLU A 23 -4.97 -2.05 9.03
C GLU A 23 -5.06 -2.89 10.30
N LEU A 24 -5.68 -4.07 10.22
CA LEU A 24 -5.82 -4.98 11.36
C LEU A 24 -4.47 -5.44 11.88
N MET A 25 -3.52 -5.76 10.99
CA MET A 25 -2.15 -6.12 11.37
C MET A 25 -1.44 -4.94 12.06
N SER A 26 -1.53 -3.72 11.52
CA SER A 26 -0.95 -2.54 12.17
C SER A 26 -1.57 -2.29 13.54
N MET A 27 -2.87 -2.54 13.73
CA MET A 27 -3.54 -2.43 15.02
C MET A 27 -3.13 -3.57 15.96
N ALA A 28 -2.95 -4.79 15.45
CA ALA A 28 -2.51 -5.96 16.22
C ALA A 28 -1.11 -5.76 16.79
N VAL A 29 -0.19 -5.30 15.95
CA VAL A 29 1.19 -4.99 16.32
C VAL A 29 1.26 -3.97 17.46
N ARG A 30 0.42 -2.93 17.41
CA ARG A 30 0.36 -1.90 18.47
C ARG A 30 -0.27 -2.38 19.77
N ARG A 31 -1.14 -3.39 19.71
CA ARG A 31 -1.92 -3.88 20.86
C ARG A 31 -1.28 -5.10 21.52
N SER A 32 -0.47 -5.86 20.79
CA SER A 32 0.25 -7.01 21.31
C SER A 32 1.26 -6.60 22.38
N ALA A 33 1.22 -7.25 23.53
CA ALA A 33 2.20 -7.05 24.59
C ALA A 33 3.59 -7.59 24.17
N ILE A 34 3.61 -8.72 23.47
CA ILE A 34 4.86 -9.38 23.05
C ILE A 34 5.55 -8.55 21.98
N LEU A 35 4.82 -8.13 20.93
CA LEU A 35 5.40 -7.35 19.83
C LEU A 35 5.69 -5.90 20.24
N GLY A 36 4.92 -5.35 21.19
CA GLY A 36 5.23 -4.05 21.78
C GLY A 36 6.58 -4.04 22.50
N ASN A 37 6.88 -5.08 23.28
CA ASN A 37 8.15 -5.23 23.99
C ASN A 37 9.34 -5.56 23.07
N ALA A 38 9.08 -6.24 21.96
CA ALA A 38 10.12 -6.64 21.01
C ALA A 38 10.72 -5.45 20.22
N GLY A 39 10.07 -4.28 20.21
CA GLY A 39 10.61 -3.07 19.60
C GLY A 39 10.98 -3.25 18.11
N ASN A 40 12.25 -2.98 17.76
CA ASN A 40 12.79 -3.10 16.41
C ASN A 40 13.48 -4.45 16.16
N THR A 41 12.92 -5.57 16.62
CA THR A 41 13.51 -6.92 16.43
C THR A 41 12.65 -7.86 15.57
N TYR A 42 11.58 -7.32 14.99
CA TYR A 42 10.68 -8.03 14.09
C TYR A 42 10.14 -7.12 12.99
N ASP A 43 9.54 -7.75 11.98
CA ASP A 43 8.80 -7.06 10.94
C ASP A 43 7.70 -7.91 10.33
N THR A 44 6.75 -7.28 9.64
CA THR A 44 5.54 -7.93 9.12
C THR A 44 5.36 -7.76 7.62
N ASP A 45 4.69 -8.71 6.97
CA ASP A 45 4.24 -8.56 5.58
C ASP A 45 2.97 -7.70 5.44
N GLY A 46 2.39 -7.24 6.56
CA GLY A 46 1.14 -6.50 6.62
C GLY A 46 -0.12 -7.37 6.38
N MET A 47 0.02 -8.66 6.13
CA MET A 47 -1.11 -9.51 5.73
C MET A 47 -1.39 -10.61 6.75
N GLY A 48 -0.35 -11.22 7.32
CA GLY A 48 -0.49 -12.33 8.26
C GLY A 48 0.81 -12.97 8.72
N LYS A 49 1.96 -12.64 8.11
CA LYS A 49 3.27 -13.19 8.46
C LYS A 49 4.09 -12.18 9.25
N ILE A 50 4.73 -12.66 10.32
CA ILE A 50 5.62 -11.89 11.17
C ILE A 50 6.94 -12.65 11.26
N VAL A 51 8.05 -11.94 11.06
CA VAL A 51 9.40 -12.50 11.18
C VAL A 51 10.14 -11.71 12.24
N ALA A 52 10.60 -12.40 13.27
CA ALA A 52 11.51 -11.87 14.28
C ALA A 52 12.90 -12.47 14.08
N TRP A 53 13.95 -11.66 14.22
CA TRP A 53 15.34 -12.14 14.19
C TRP A 53 15.94 -12.28 15.59
N GLU A 54 15.23 -11.81 16.61
CA GLU A 54 15.49 -12.15 18.00
C GLU A 54 14.30 -12.94 18.57
N PRO A 55 14.51 -13.83 19.54
CA PRO A 55 13.42 -14.52 20.22
C PRO A 55 12.47 -13.49 20.85
N LEU A 56 11.22 -13.46 20.41
CA LEU A 56 10.18 -12.66 21.05
C LEU A 56 10.05 -13.13 22.50
N GLN A 57 10.24 -12.26 23.48
CA GLN A 57 10.12 -12.64 24.90
C GLN A 57 8.64 -12.76 25.27
N SER A 58 8.22 -13.96 25.65
CA SER A 58 6.96 -14.28 26.30
C SER A 58 7.30 -15.14 27.54
N PRO A 59 6.50 -15.05 28.60
CA PRO A 59 6.70 -15.85 29.81
C PRO A 59 6.67 -17.38 29.58
N ILE A 60 6.30 -17.84 28.37
CA ILE A 60 6.23 -19.25 27.96
C ILE A 60 7.55 -19.73 27.30
N LEU A 61 8.46 -18.84 26.92
CA LEU A 61 9.67 -19.17 26.14
C LEU A 61 10.85 -19.77 26.91
N SER A 62 10.67 -20.12 28.18
CA SER A 62 11.67 -20.88 28.94
C SER A 62 11.72 -22.37 28.55
N GLY A 63 10.81 -22.85 27.68
CA GLY A 63 10.76 -24.22 27.16
C GLY A 63 10.97 -24.35 25.64
N SER A 64 11.27 -25.57 25.18
CA SER A 64 11.38 -25.91 23.74
C SER A 64 10.05 -25.64 23.02
N LEU A 65 10.02 -24.61 22.17
CA LEU A 65 8.83 -24.22 21.40
C LEU A 65 8.36 -25.36 20.48
N VAL A 66 7.11 -25.77 20.64
CA VAL A 66 6.43 -26.69 19.71
C VAL A 66 5.81 -25.86 18.59
N THR A 67 5.77 -26.41 17.37
CA THR A 67 5.13 -25.75 16.23
C THR A 67 3.64 -25.52 16.50
N ASN A 68 3.10 -24.37 16.08
CA ASN A 68 1.70 -23.92 16.26
C ASN A 68 1.28 -23.55 17.69
N THR A 69 2.21 -23.24 18.59
CA THR A 69 1.86 -22.71 19.91
C THR A 69 1.27 -21.29 19.80
N THR A 70 0.09 -21.07 20.34
CA THR A 70 -0.48 -19.71 20.48
C THR A 70 0.30 -18.94 21.54
N LEU A 71 0.90 -17.82 21.13
CA LEU A 71 1.68 -16.93 21.99
C LEU A 71 0.80 -15.87 22.66
N GLU A 72 -0.19 -15.35 21.95
CA GLU A 72 -1.08 -14.28 22.43
C GLU A 72 -2.41 -14.28 21.65
N ASP A 73 -3.53 -14.13 22.36
CA ASP A 73 -4.84 -13.86 21.75
C ASP A 73 -5.11 -12.35 21.82
N ILE A 74 -5.31 -11.73 20.66
CA ILE A 74 -5.45 -10.28 20.51
C ILE A 74 -6.85 -9.97 19.99
N THR A 75 -7.64 -9.28 20.81
CA THR A 75 -8.98 -8.83 20.42
C THR A 75 -8.93 -7.39 19.92
N ILE A 76 -9.23 -7.18 18.64
CA ILE A 76 -9.26 -5.85 18.01
C ILE A 76 -10.70 -5.41 17.78
N THR A 77 -11.13 -4.40 18.52
CA THR A 77 -12.40 -3.73 18.28
C THR A 77 -12.20 -2.55 17.34
N VAL A 78 -12.81 -2.59 16.16
CA VAL A 78 -12.80 -1.46 15.23
C VAL A 78 -14.15 -0.77 15.25
N ARG A 79 -14.14 0.51 15.66
CA ARG A 79 -15.31 1.39 15.55
C ARG A 79 -15.35 2.05 14.17
N PRO A 80 -16.45 1.95 13.42
CA PRO A 80 -16.66 2.79 12.25
C PRO A 80 -16.82 4.27 12.70
N ALA A 81 -16.21 5.19 11.95
CA ALA A 81 -16.12 6.60 12.34
C ALA A 81 -17.45 7.38 12.22
N HIS A 82 -18.39 6.91 11.38
CA HIS A 82 -19.73 7.49 11.29
C HIS A 82 -20.76 6.49 10.75
N GLY A 83 -21.71 6.17 11.62
CA GLY A 83 -22.85 5.29 11.39
C GLY A 83 -23.20 4.58 12.69
N THR A 84 -24.47 4.36 12.94
CA THR A 84 -25.09 3.58 14.04
C THR A 84 -24.66 2.10 14.07
N GLN A 85 -23.58 1.74 13.37
CA GLN A 85 -23.12 0.37 13.28
C GLN A 85 -22.32 0.01 14.53
N PRO A 86 -22.61 -1.17 15.13
CA PRO A 86 -21.90 -1.63 16.32
C PRO A 86 -20.42 -1.83 16.02
N ALA A 87 -19.58 -1.65 17.05
CA ALA A 87 -18.16 -1.87 16.94
C ALA A 87 -17.89 -3.34 16.59
N VAL A 88 -17.24 -3.59 15.46
CA VAL A 88 -16.92 -4.96 15.02
C VAL A 88 -15.66 -5.40 15.74
N THR A 89 -15.75 -6.55 16.40
CA THR A 89 -14.63 -7.14 17.14
C THR A 89 -14.05 -8.29 16.33
N HIS A 90 -12.75 -8.21 16.06
CA HIS A 90 -12.00 -9.24 15.35
C HIS A 90 -11.07 -9.97 16.34
N PRO A 91 -11.27 -11.27 16.60
CA PRO A 91 -10.31 -12.07 17.34
C PRO A 91 -9.12 -12.42 16.43
N LEU A 92 -7.91 -12.09 16.86
CA LEU A 92 -6.67 -12.46 16.19
C LEU A 92 -5.82 -13.31 17.12
N GLN A 93 -5.04 -14.24 16.57
CA GLN A 93 -4.14 -15.09 17.35
C GLN A 93 -2.72 -14.95 16.82
N LEU A 94 -1.78 -14.64 17.71
CA LEU A 94 -0.35 -14.71 17.40
C LEU A 94 0.11 -16.14 17.66
N LYS A 95 0.52 -16.87 16.63
CA LYS A 95 0.98 -18.26 16.72
C LYS A 95 2.45 -18.38 16.32
N TYR A 96 3.24 -19.09 17.11
CA TYR A 96 4.58 -19.49 16.73
C TYR A 96 4.50 -20.70 15.81
N VAL A 97 4.92 -20.52 14.56
CA VAL A 97 4.80 -21.59 13.55
C VAL A 97 6.10 -22.40 13.44
N GLY A 98 7.26 -21.76 13.60
CA GLY A 98 8.57 -22.41 13.58
C GLY A 98 9.73 -21.46 13.35
N SER A 99 10.96 -22.01 13.38
CA SER A 99 12.19 -21.26 13.11
C SER A 99 12.71 -21.52 11.70
N ILE A 100 13.17 -20.46 11.04
CA ILE A 100 13.72 -20.52 9.69
C ILE A 100 15.23 -20.34 9.79
N SER A 101 15.99 -21.38 9.44
CA SER A 101 17.46 -21.33 9.44
C SER A 101 18.00 -20.86 8.10
N VAL A 102 18.75 -19.76 8.10
CA VAL A 102 19.47 -19.25 6.92
C VAL A 102 20.58 -20.21 6.48
N ARG A 103 21.13 -21.01 7.42
CA ARG A 103 22.17 -22.00 7.13
C ARG A 103 21.71 -23.06 6.12
N LYS A 104 20.44 -23.48 6.22
CA LYS A 104 19.82 -24.41 5.25
C LYS A 104 19.81 -23.82 3.84
N LEU A 105 19.66 -22.51 3.69
CA LEU A 105 19.74 -21.86 2.37
C LEU A 105 21.17 -21.90 1.82
N THR A 106 22.18 -21.66 2.66
CA THR A 106 23.59 -21.74 2.27
C THR A 106 24.00 -23.17 1.89
N GLU A 107 23.56 -24.16 2.67
CA GLU A 107 23.78 -25.58 2.40
C GLU A 107 23.06 -26.03 1.11
N ALA A 108 21.88 -25.47 0.82
CA ALA A 108 21.18 -25.70 -0.44
C ALA A 108 21.97 -25.13 -1.62
N CYS A 109 22.53 -23.94 -1.46
CA CYS A 109 23.36 -23.31 -2.48
C CYS A 109 24.66 -24.09 -2.71
N SER A 110 25.21 -24.74 -1.67
CA SER A 110 26.40 -25.60 -1.81
C SER A 110 26.11 -27.00 -2.37
N GLY A 111 24.84 -27.32 -2.67
CA GLY A 111 24.45 -28.62 -3.25
C GLY A 111 24.30 -29.76 -2.23
N ASN A 112 24.25 -29.47 -0.92
CA ASN A 112 24.26 -30.47 0.15
C ASN A 112 22.84 -30.86 0.64
N ILE A 113 21.79 -30.76 -0.18
CA ILE A 113 20.40 -31.04 0.27
C ILE A 113 19.57 -31.76 -0.79
N ASP A 114 18.89 -32.84 -0.39
CA ASP A 114 17.97 -33.65 -1.22
C ASP A 114 16.66 -32.93 -1.59
N THR A 115 16.27 -31.88 -0.85
CA THR A 115 15.10 -31.04 -1.12
C THR A 115 15.46 -29.56 -1.02
N LEU A 116 15.23 -28.79 -2.09
CA LEU A 116 15.40 -27.34 -2.08
C LEU A 116 14.53 -26.71 -0.97
N PRO A 117 15.06 -25.84 -0.10
CA PRO A 117 14.28 -25.14 0.95
C PRO A 117 13.32 -24.07 0.38
N LEU A 118 13.03 -24.14 -0.93
CA LEU A 118 12.22 -23.21 -1.70
C LEU A 118 10.76 -23.62 -1.75
N GLU A 119 10.46 -24.90 -1.56
CA GLU A 119 9.08 -25.32 -1.42
C GLU A 119 8.65 -25.10 0.04
N PRO A 120 7.49 -24.46 0.28
CA PRO A 120 6.89 -24.39 1.60
C PRO A 120 6.44 -25.79 2.03
N LYS A 121 7.38 -26.66 2.36
CA LYS A 121 7.13 -28.01 2.88
C LYS A 121 7.19 -27.95 4.41
N GLY A 122 6.02 -28.08 5.04
CA GLY A 122 5.85 -28.21 6.48
C GLY A 122 4.91 -27.17 7.12
N ALA A 123 4.83 -27.21 8.46
CA ALA A 123 3.91 -26.41 9.26
C ALA A 123 4.10 -24.88 9.12
N THR A 124 5.27 -24.40 8.68
CA THR A 124 5.63 -22.97 8.64
C THR A 124 5.02 -22.16 7.50
N GLY A 125 4.67 -22.78 6.36
CA GLY A 125 4.07 -22.10 5.21
C GLY A 125 4.86 -20.90 4.65
N MET A 126 6.15 -20.78 5.00
CA MET A 126 7.00 -19.63 4.71
C MET A 126 8.39 -20.06 4.29
N THR A 127 8.89 -19.47 3.21
CA THR A 127 10.24 -19.76 2.69
C THR A 127 11.28 -18.81 3.29
N VAL A 128 12.56 -19.23 3.27
CA VAL A 128 13.69 -18.37 3.70
C VAL A 128 13.74 -17.08 2.88
N VAL A 129 13.40 -17.16 1.58
CA VAL A 129 13.35 -16.03 0.65
C VAL A 129 12.30 -15.01 1.08
N GLU A 130 11.09 -15.47 1.42
CA GLU A 130 10.03 -14.60 1.94
C GLU A 130 10.44 -13.92 3.25
N ALA A 131 11.11 -14.65 4.15
CA ALA A 131 11.52 -14.11 5.44
C ALA A 131 12.56 -13.00 5.29
N ILE A 132 13.55 -13.21 4.42
CA ILE A 132 14.57 -12.20 4.13
C ILE A 132 13.94 -10.97 3.45
N ASN A 133 12.95 -11.14 2.55
CA ASN A 133 12.26 -10.00 1.94
C ASN A 133 11.50 -9.14 2.97
N ILE A 134 10.94 -9.76 4.01
CA ILE A 134 10.31 -9.04 5.13
C ILE A 134 11.38 -8.27 5.92
N ILE A 135 12.51 -8.90 6.27
CA ILE A 135 13.59 -8.26 7.03
C ILE A 135 14.20 -7.08 6.27
N ILE A 136 14.45 -7.22 4.96
CA ILE A 136 14.92 -6.10 4.12
C ILE A 136 13.92 -4.95 4.18
N GLY A 137 12.64 -5.30 4.10
CA GLY A 137 11.51 -4.41 4.29
C GLY A 137 11.53 -3.57 5.57
N HIS A 138 12.04 -4.12 6.66
CA HIS A 138 12.11 -3.48 7.97
C HIS A 138 13.04 -2.28 7.95
N GLY A 139 14.25 -2.47 7.41
CA GLY A 139 15.27 -1.42 7.36
C GLY A 139 14.83 -0.19 6.56
N ILE A 140 13.86 -0.36 5.66
CA ILE A 140 13.27 0.73 4.88
C ILE A 140 12.18 1.46 5.67
N ARG A 141 11.35 0.74 6.44
CA ARG A 141 10.29 1.34 7.28
C ARG A 141 10.86 2.08 8.49
N ASN A 142 11.88 1.50 9.09
CA ASN A 142 12.57 2.02 10.27
C ASN A 142 14.00 2.38 9.89
N PRO A 143 14.19 3.48 9.12
CA PRO A 143 15.52 3.92 8.77
C PRO A 143 16.27 4.38 10.04
N ALA A 144 17.59 4.38 9.99
CA ALA A 144 18.42 4.74 11.14
C ALA A 144 18.08 6.17 11.63
N PRO A 145 18.16 6.44 12.95
CA PRO A 145 17.89 7.77 13.51
C PRO A 145 18.68 8.86 12.78
N GLY A 146 18.00 9.90 12.29
CA GLY A 146 18.61 11.00 11.53
C GLY A 146 18.59 10.85 10.01
N SER A 147 18.13 9.72 9.46
CA SER A 147 17.85 9.58 8.03
C SER A 147 16.35 9.76 7.76
N THR A 148 15.99 10.71 6.90
CA THR A 148 14.61 10.86 6.45
C THR A 148 14.25 9.68 5.54
N PRO A 149 13.09 9.02 5.71
CA PRO A 149 12.66 7.96 4.81
C PRO A 149 12.35 8.57 3.43
N GLN A 150 13.36 8.58 2.56
CA GLN A 150 13.26 9.06 1.17
C GLN A 150 12.84 7.94 0.21
N THR A 151 12.28 6.86 0.75
CA THR A 151 11.87 5.68 0.00
C THR A 151 10.56 5.14 0.54
N PHE A 152 9.69 4.69 -0.35
CA PHE A 152 8.45 3.98 -0.01
C PHE A 152 8.41 2.61 -0.69
N ARG A 153 7.67 1.68 -0.09
CA ARG A 153 7.51 0.32 -0.61
C ARG A 153 6.25 0.19 -1.43
N LEU A 154 6.31 -0.59 -2.50
CA LEU A 154 5.15 -1.06 -3.25
C LEU A 154 5.14 -2.59 -3.25
N GLY A 155 4.22 -3.18 -2.49
CA GLY A 155 4.24 -4.61 -2.22
C GLY A 155 5.53 -5.03 -1.49
N ASN A 156 5.91 -6.29 -1.63
CA ASN A 156 6.99 -6.85 -0.82
C ASN A 156 8.39 -6.51 -1.36
N ASN A 157 8.51 -6.35 -2.68
CA ASN A 157 9.81 -6.43 -3.36
C ASN A 157 10.19 -5.17 -4.18
N LYS A 158 9.30 -4.17 -4.29
CA LYS A 158 9.58 -2.93 -5.04
C LYS A 158 9.72 -1.77 -4.09
N LEU A 159 10.76 -0.98 -4.30
CA LEU A 159 11.14 0.18 -3.51
C LEU A 159 11.25 1.37 -4.44
N PHE A 160 10.65 2.48 -4.07
CA PHE A 160 10.66 3.69 -4.89
C PHE A 160 11.20 4.85 -4.07
N SER A 161 12.01 5.70 -4.71
CA SER A 161 12.56 6.87 -4.06
C SER A 161 11.64 8.08 -4.24
N THR A 162 11.45 8.84 -3.17
CA THR A 162 10.74 10.14 -3.18
C THR A 162 11.67 11.31 -3.49
N MET A 163 12.96 11.06 -3.77
CA MET A 163 13.92 12.09 -4.10
C MET A 163 13.56 12.82 -5.38
N ALA A 164 13.79 14.13 -5.41
CA ALA A 164 13.48 14.96 -6.57
C ALA A 164 14.16 14.46 -7.87
N HIS A 165 15.43 14.04 -7.81
CA HIS A 165 16.14 13.51 -8.99
C HIS A 165 15.60 12.15 -9.50
N ASN A 166 14.88 11.41 -8.65
CA ASN A 166 14.23 10.14 -8.98
C ASN A 166 12.73 10.30 -9.25
N THR A 167 12.20 11.53 -9.21
CA THR A 167 10.78 11.82 -9.40
C THR A 167 10.61 12.75 -10.60
N ILE A 168 9.73 12.39 -11.52
CA ILE A 168 9.39 13.24 -12.67
C ILE A 168 7.90 13.39 -12.77
N ASP A 169 7.46 14.61 -13.07
CA ASP A 169 6.08 14.88 -13.41
C ASP A 169 5.77 14.33 -14.80
N LEU A 170 4.80 13.43 -14.89
CA LEU A 170 4.34 12.87 -16.17
C LEU A 170 3.22 13.73 -16.80
N GLY A 171 2.80 14.80 -16.13
CA GLY A 171 1.56 15.49 -16.43
C GLY A 171 0.35 14.66 -15.98
N PHE A 172 -0.86 15.11 -16.35
CA PHE A 172 -2.10 14.37 -16.11
C PHE A 172 -2.36 14.00 -14.63
N GLY A 173 -1.81 14.76 -13.68
CA GLY A 173 -1.92 14.49 -12.24
C GLY A 173 -1.08 13.29 -11.74
N MET A 174 -0.05 12.88 -12.50
CA MET A 174 0.77 11.70 -12.22
C MET A 174 2.27 12.04 -12.15
N ASN A 175 2.99 11.34 -11.28
CA ASN A 175 4.45 11.39 -11.19
C ASN A 175 5.04 10.00 -11.41
N CYS A 176 6.14 9.92 -12.15
CA CYS A 176 6.98 8.73 -12.22
C CYS A 176 7.98 8.75 -11.07
N HIS A 177 8.03 7.66 -10.29
CA HIS A 177 9.11 7.43 -9.34
C HIS A 177 10.03 6.34 -9.86
N LYS A 178 11.34 6.61 -9.84
CA LYS A 178 12.39 5.62 -10.04
C LYS A 178 12.70 4.91 -8.72
N GLY A 179 12.96 3.63 -8.84
CA GLY A 179 13.10 2.71 -7.74
C GLY A 179 13.93 1.49 -8.11
N HIS A 180 13.91 0.51 -7.20
CA HIS A 180 14.59 -0.75 -7.33
C HIS A 180 13.64 -1.90 -7.00
N PHE A 181 13.78 -2.99 -7.74
CA PHE A 181 13.13 -4.27 -7.48
C PHE A 181 14.16 -5.24 -6.92
N LEU A 182 13.81 -5.89 -5.81
CA LEU A 182 14.68 -6.84 -5.10
C LEU A 182 14.08 -8.24 -5.12
N THR A 183 14.90 -9.23 -5.43
CA THR A 183 14.53 -10.65 -5.31
C THR A 183 15.71 -11.46 -4.83
N LEU A 184 15.52 -12.24 -3.77
CA LEU A 184 16.51 -13.24 -3.38
C LEU A 184 16.33 -14.51 -4.23
N ARG A 185 17.43 -15.01 -4.77
CA ARG A 185 17.49 -16.24 -5.56
C ARG A 185 18.52 -17.20 -4.97
N HIS A 186 18.27 -18.49 -5.14
CA HIS A 186 19.29 -19.50 -4.90
C HIS A 186 20.29 -19.45 -6.07
N GLY A 187 21.57 -19.39 -5.75
CA GLY A 187 22.65 -19.50 -6.73
C GLY A 187 23.53 -20.70 -6.41
N MET A 188 24.24 -21.22 -7.40
CA MET A 188 25.25 -22.25 -7.16
C MET A 188 26.36 -21.65 -6.28
N GLY A 189 26.67 -22.31 -5.18
CA GLY A 189 27.64 -21.89 -4.17
C GLY A 189 27.10 -20.89 -3.14
N ARG A 190 26.27 -19.90 -3.53
CA ARG A 190 25.78 -18.86 -2.62
C ARG A 190 24.39 -18.30 -2.97
N PRO A 191 23.63 -17.81 -1.98
CA PRO A 191 22.43 -17.02 -2.24
C PRO A 191 22.77 -15.73 -3.00
N MET A 192 21.90 -15.32 -3.93
CA MET A 192 22.07 -14.13 -4.74
C MET A 192 20.91 -13.16 -4.52
N LEU A 193 21.23 -11.92 -4.12
CA LEU A 193 20.25 -10.84 -4.12
C LEU A 193 20.28 -10.15 -5.48
N ASN A 194 19.23 -10.35 -6.27
CA ASN A 194 19.04 -9.67 -7.54
C ASN A 194 18.39 -8.31 -7.29
N VAL A 195 19.05 -7.25 -7.75
CA VAL A 195 18.58 -5.86 -7.68
C VAL A 195 18.52 -5.30 -9.09
N SER A 196 17.34 -4.86 -9.51
CA SER A 196 17.11 -4.23 -10.80
C SER A 196 16.51 -2.84 -10.60
N THR A 197 16.77 -1.91 -11.51
CA THR A 197 16.02 -0.65 -11.56
C THR A 197 14.58 -0.90 -11.99
N ALA A 198 13.67 -0.08 -11.47
CA ALA A 198 12.26 -0.09 -11.83
C ALA A 198 11.74 1.36 -11.84
N ALA A 199 10.93 1.71 -12.82
CA ALA A 199 10.22 2.98 -12.86
C ALA A 199 8.72 2.70 -12.89
N THR A 200 7.92 3.45 -12.13
CA THR A 200 6.46 3.26 -12.10
C THR A 200 5.77 4.61 -11.96
N ALA A 201 4.63 4.75 -12.64
CA ALA A 201 3.76 5.91 -12.51
C ALA A 201 2.88 5.81 -11.26
N PHE A 202 2.84 6.90 -10.50
CA PHE A 202 2.05 7.06 -9.29
C PHE A 202 1.17 8.30 -9.42
N TYR A 203 0.04 8.30 -8.72
CA TYR A 203 -0.74 9.53 -8.56
C TYR A 203 0.02 10.53 -7.69
N LYS A 204 -0.07 11.82 -8.03
CA LYS A 204 0.56 12.89 -7.24
C LYS A 204 0.03 12.88 -5.80
N PRO A 205 0.92 12.90 -4.79
CA PRO A 205 0.50 12.85 -3.40
C PRO A 205 -0.23 14.13 -2.98
N ASN A 206 -1.31 13.99 -2.20
CA ASN A 206 -2.06 15.09 -1.59
C ASN A 206 -2.67 16.10 -2.59
N GLN A 207 -2.83 15.72 -3.86
CA GLN A 207 -3.59 16.50 -4.84
C GLN A 207 -5.10 16.32 -4.61
N SER A 208 -5.88 17.38 -4.77
CA SER A 208 -7.35 17.26 -4.74
C SER A 208 -7.85 16.51 -5.97
N VAL A 209 -8.97 15.81 -5.86
CA VAL A 209 -9.54 15.08 -7.01
C VAL A 209 -9.97 16.05 -8.10
N ALA A 210 -10.46 17.24 -7.75
CA ALA A 210 -10.77 18.29 -8.72
C ALA A 210 -9.54 18.74 -9.53
N THR A 211 -8.38 18.95 -8.88
CA THR A 211 -7.15 19.29 -9.60
C THR A 211 -6.64 18.10 -10.42
N PHE A 212 -6.77 16.87 -9.93
CA PHE A 212 -6.42 15.69 -10.74
C PHE A 212 -7.30 15.58 -12.00
N MET A 213 -8.62 15.79 -11.87
CA MET A 213 -9.54 15.78 -13.01
C MET A 213 -9.17 16.87 -14.02
N ARG A 214 -8.80 18.06 -13.55
CA ARG A 214 -8.32 19.16 -14.40
C ARG A 214 -7.07 18.78 -15.17
N ASP A 215 -6.02 18.35 -14.46
CA ASP A 215 -4.73 17.98 -15.05
C ASP A 215 -4.90 16.81 -16.04
N PHE A 216 -5.70 15.81 -15.67
CA PHE A 216 -5.91 14.61 -16.47
C PHE A 216 -6.69 14.88 -17.76
N CYS A 217 -7.58 15.87 -17.75
CA CYS A 217 -8.31 16.29 -18.94
C CYS A 217 -7.53 17.30 -19.78
N GLY A 218 -6.34 17.75 -19.33
CA GLY A 218 -5.55 18.77 -20.02
C GLY A 218 -6.27 20.12 -20.13
N ILE A 219 -7.20 20.41 -19.21
CA ILE A 219 -8.00 21.64 -19.24
C ILE A 219 -7.20 22.76 -18.57
N ASP A 220 -6.19 23.22 -19.29
CA ASP A 220 -5.50 24.47 -18.99
C ASP A 220 -6.25 25.62 -19.69
N GLY A 221 -7.35 26.06 -19.08
CA GLY A 221 -7.95 27.38 -19.31
C GLY A 221 -8.53 27.72 -20.70
N VAL A 222 -8.33 26.91 -21.74
CA VAL A 222 -8.80 27.20 -23.11
C VAL A 222 -9.37 25.91 -23.71
N ASP A 223 -10.60 25.99 -24.21
CA ASP A 223 -11.35 24.93 -24.91
C ASP A 223 -11.96 23.79 -24.05
N LYS A 224 -13.06 24.14 -23.39
CA LYS A 224 -14.04 23.23 -22.75
C LYS A 224 -14.72 22.22 -23.72
N HIS A 225 -14.31 22.10 -24.98
CA HIS A 225 -15.23 21.69 -26.05
C HIS A 225 -14.89 20.44 -26.88
N VAL A 226 -13.92 19.60 -26.49
CA VAL A 226 -13.49 18.47 -27.35
C VAL A 226 -13.97 17.10 -26.90
N LEU A 227 -14.54 16.94 -25.69
CA LEU A 227 -15.04 15.65 -25.22
C LEU A 227 -16.52 15.75 -24.82
N THR A 228 -17.36 14.87 -25.39
CA THR A 228 -18.74 14.67 -24.95
C THR A 228 -18.77 14.42 -23.45
N SER A 229 -19.73 15.02 -22.72
CA SER A 229 -19.83 14.90 -21.25
C SER A 229 -19.86 13.44 -20.77
N ALA A 230 -20.42 12.54 -21.58
CA ALA A 230 -20.47 11.10 -21.32
C ALA A 230 -19.08 10.43 -21.46
N ASP A 231 -18.29 10.77 -22.48
CA ASP A 231 -16.98 10.16 -22.72
C ASP A 231 -15.97 10.60 -21.64
N LEU A 232 -16.01 11.87 -21.26
CA LEU A 232 -15.24 12.42 -20.14
C LEU A 232 -15.55 11.67 -18.84
N SER A 233 -16.85 11.45 -18.55
CA SER A 233 -17.27 10.74 -17.34
C SER A 233 -16.78 9.28 -17.33
N ASN A 234 -16.79 8.60 -18.48
CA ASN A 234 -16.29 7.23 -18.59
C ASN A 234 -14.76 7.14 -18.44
N LEU A 235 -14.03 8.10 -19.02
CA LEU A 235 -12.58 8.20 -18.91
C LEU A 235 -12.16 8.45 -17.45
N LEU A 236 -12.76 9.45 -16.80
CA LEU A 236 -12.51 9.78 -15.40
C LEU A 236 -12.91 8.64 -14.46
N ARG A 237 -14.03 7.96 -14.74
CA ARG A 237 -14.44 6.76 -13.99
C ARG A 237 -13.38 5.67 -14.10
N THR A 238 -12.79 5.48 -15.27
CA THR A 238 -11.72 4.50 -15.48
C THR A 238 -10.43 4.89 -14.75
N ALA A 239 -10.06 6.18 -14.81
CA ALA A 239 -8.84 6.70 -14.18
C ALA A 239 -8.90 6.68 -12.65
N LEU A 240 -10.07 6.96 -12.07
CA LEU A 240 -10.27 7.00 -10.62
C LEU A 240 -10.70 5.63 -10.03
N LYS A 241 -11.01 4.63 -10.86
CA LYS A 241 -11.45 3.31 -10.40
C LYS A 241 -10.41 2.67 -9.49
N GLY A 242 -10.80 2.42 -8.23
CA GLY A 242 -9.96 1.74 -7.24
C GLY A 242 -8.80 2.59 -6.71
N VAL A 243 -8.87 3.92 -6.87
CA VAL A 243 -7.98 4.90 -6.24
C VAL A 243 -8.48 5.20 -4.81
N ARG A 244 -7.57 5.19 -3.84
CA ARG A 244 -7.87 5.53 -2.44
C ARG A 244 -7.90 7.05 -2.27
N LEU A 245 -8.94 7.54 -1.61
CA LEU A 245 -9.17 8.96 -1.42
C LEU A 245 -9.25 9.30 0.09
N ARG A 246 -8.81 10.48 0.46
CA ARG A 246 -8.93 11.02 1.82
C ARG A 246 -9.90 12.18 1.77
N ILE A 247 -10.87 12.20 2.69
CA ILE A 247 -11.81 13.31 2.80
C ILE A 247 -11.13 14.42 3.61
N ARG A 248 -11.21 15.67 3.13
CA ARG A 248 -10.54 16.85 3.74
C ARG A 248 -10.93 17.09 5.19
N HIS A 249 -12.18 16.79 5.55
CA HIS A 249 -12.70 16.96 6.92
C HIS A 249 -12.49 15.73 7.82
N GLU A 250 -12.08 14.57 7.28
CA GLU A 250 -11.81 13.38 8.08
C GLU A 250 -10.31 13.08 8.13
N ASN A 251 -9.73 12.97 9.32
CA ASN A 251 -8.33 12.56 9.52
C ASN A 251 -8.05 11.10 9.08
N ARG A 252 -9.05 10.37 8.56
CA ARG A 252 -8.91 8.99 8.09
C ARG A 252 -8.93 8.96 6.57
N ALA A 253 -7.88 8.38 5.98
CA ALA A 253 -7.93 7.96 4.58
C ALA A 253 -8.95 6.81 4.45
N LYS A 254 -10.11 7.05 3.83
CA LYS A 254 -11.00 5.97 3.45
C LYS A 254 -10.42 5.35 2.19
N ALA A 255 -9.82 4.17 2.32
CA ALA A 255 -9.51 3.36 1.15
C ALA A 255 -10.84 2.96 0.50
N THR A 256 -11.39 3.80 -0.36
CA THR A 256 -12.56 3.44 -1.13
C THR A 256 -12.12 2.37 -2.12
N THR A 257 -12.52 1.13 -1.84
CA THR A 257 -12.22 0.00 -2.70
C THR A 257 -12.96 0.11 -4.04
N ASP A 258 -14.06 0.86 -4.09
CA ASP A 258 -14.83 1.06 -5.31
C ASP A 258 -15.36 2.50 -5.36
N ILE A 259 -14.79 3.34 -6.23
CA ILE A 259 -15.58 4.43 -6.77
C ILE A 259 -16.66 3.75 -7.60
N ALA A 260 -17.87 3.68 -7.04
CA ALA A 260 -18.98 2.95 -7.64
C ALA A 260 -19.41 3.62 -8.95
N ASN A 261 -19.36 4.96 -9.00
CA ASN A 261 -19.62 5.76 -10.19
C ASN A 261 -19.19 7.22 -9.97
N LEU A 262 -19.23 8.00 -11.05
CA LEU A 262 -19.29 9.46 -10.98
C LEU A 262 -20.76 9.88 -11.10
N ALA A 263 -21.21 10.79 -10.25
CA ALA A 263 -22.56 11.36 -10.30
C ALA A 263 -22.58 12.64 -11.17
N MET A 264 -23.72 13.34 -11.20
CA MET A 264 -23.81 14.68 -11.76
C MET A 264 -23.08 15.71 -10.87
N ILE A 265 -23.07 16.96 -11.33
CA ILE A 265 -22.49 18.12 -10.63
C ILE A 265 -23.15 18.28 -9.24
N PRO A 266 -22.41 18.71 -8.19
CA PRO A 266 -22.92 18.88 -6.83
C PRO A 266 -24.26 19.60 -6.68
N SER A 267 -24.55 20.59 -7.54
CA SER A 267 -25.78 21.39 -7.50
C SER A 267 -27.02 20.66 -8.05
N ASN A 268 -26.82 19.60 -8.83
CA ASN A 268 -27.92 18.85 -9.45
C ASN A 268 -28.13 17.47 -8.80
N VAL A 269 -27.28 17.10 -7.84
CA VAL A 269 -27.38 15.83 -7.11
C VAL A 269 -28.10 16.07 -5.80
N THR A 270 -29.31 15.51 -5.70
CA THR A 270 -30.09 15.46 -4.46
C THR A 270 -29.89 14.13 -3.76
N PHE A 271 -29.93 14.15 -2.43
CA PHE A 271 -30.00 12.94 -1.62
C PHE A 271 -30.91 13.16 -0.41
N LEU A 272 -31.38 12.06 0.19
CA LEU A 272 -32.18 12.11 1.41
C LEU A 272 -31.24 12.31 2.60
N ASP A 273 -31.35 13.46 3.26
CA ASP A 273 -30.63 13.74 4.50
C ASP A 273 -31.17 12.87 5.67
N ALA A 274 -30.50 12.87 6.82
CA ALA A 274 -30.88 12.17 8.04
C ALA A 274 -32.31 12.48 8.53
N ASN A 275 -32.87 13.61 8.10
CA ASN A 275 -34.24 14.03 8.39
C ASN A 275 -35.25 13.62 7.30
N ASN A 276 -34.87 12.75 6.35
CA ASN A 276 -35.64 12.37 5.16
C ASN A 276 -36.06 13.56 4.26
N VAL A 277 -35.32 14.67 4.33
CA VAL A 277 -35.51 15.83 3.45
C VAL A 277 -34.60 15.66 2.23
N GLN A 278 -35.14 15.86 1.02
CA GLN A 278 -34.32 15.93 -0.18
C GLN A 278 -33.53 17.24 -0.15
N THR A 279 -32.21 17.12 -0.05
CA THR A 279 -31.29 18.26 0.02
C THR A 279 -30.20 18.08 -1.03
N ASP A 280 -29.79 19.20 -1.64
CA ASP A 280 -28.66 19.22 -2.57
C ASP A 280 -27.34 19.00 -1.83
N VAL A 281 -26.40 18.30 -2.47
CA VAL A 281 -25.07 18.05 -1.89
C VAL A 281 -24.34 19.37 -1.56
N ALA A 282 -24.45 20.40 -2.41
CA ALA A 282 -23.84 21.69 -2.16
C ALA A 282 -24.42 22.40 -0.91
N ILE A 283 -25.74 22.37 -0.74
CA ILE A 283 -26.45 23.00 0.39
C ILE A 283 -26.17 22.24 1.70
N TYR A 284 -26.18 20.91 1.64
CA TYR A 284 -25.86 20.07 2.79
C TYR A 284 -24.43 20.32 3.29
N MET A 285 -23.46 20.37 2.37
CA MET A 285 -22.06 20.64 2.71
C MET A 285 -21.87 22.06 3.24
N ALA A 286 -22.60 23.05 2.73
CA ALA A 286 -22.60 24.42 3.26
C ALA A 286 -23.14 24.51 4.69
N THR A 287 -24.14 23.69 5.02
CA THR A 287 -24.75 23.63 6.35
C THR A 287 -23.86 22.87 7.34
N HIS A 288 -23.02 21.95 6.86
CA HIS A 288 -22.05 21.23 7.67
C HIS A 288 -20.90 22.16 8.09
N ARG A 289 -20.90 22.58 9.36
CA ARG A 289 -19.94 23.50 10.05
C ARG A 289 -18.46 23.07 10.00
N ALA A 290 -18.21 21.92 9.38
CA ALA A 290 -16.97 21.23 9.13
C ALA A 290 -16.06 21.86 8.05
N LEU A 291 -16.64 22.62 7.12
CA LEU A 291 -15.95 23.11 5.93
C LEU A 291 -15.70 24.62 6.03
N GLY A 292 -14.49 25.06 5.64
CA GLY A 292 -14.16 26.49 5.59
C GLY A 292 -14.96 27.24 4.51
N PRO A 293 -15.23 28.55 4.67
CA PRO A 293 -16.10 29.32 3.79
C PRO A 293 -15.64 29.31 2.31
N ASN A 294 -14.33 29.33 2.07
CA ASN A 294 -13.76 29.31 0.72
C ASN A 294 -14.09 28.01 -0.03
N LEU A 295 -14.11 26.87 0.68
CA LEU A 295 -14.39 25.57 0.07
C LEU A 295 -15.87 25.41 -0.26
N VAL A 296 -16.76 25.98 0.56
CA VAL A 296 -18.20 25.99 0.28
C VAL A 296 -18.49 26.77 -1.00
N GLN A 297 -17.81 27.91 -1.20
CA GLN A 297 -17.92 28.68 -2.43
C GLN A 297 -17.33 27.95 -3.65
N GLU A 298 -16.22 27.23 -3.48
CA GLU A 298 -15.61 26.39 -4.52
C GLU A 298 -16.53 25.24 -4.94
N ILE A 299 -17.20 24.59 -3.97
CA ILE A 299 -18.18 23.52 -4.24
C ILE A 299 -19.41 24.08 -4.98
N ALA A 300 -19.92 25.25 -4.56
CA ALA A 300 -21.08 25.87 -5.19
C ALA A 300 -20.83 26.29 -6.64
N SER A 301 -19.58 26.63 -6.98
CA SER A 301 -19.15 27.00 -8.33
C SER A 301 -18.53 25.83 -9.12
N SER A 302 -18.54 24.61 -8.55
CA SER A 302 -17.91 23.45 -9.17
C SER A 302 -18.62 23.01 -10.44
N THR A 303 -17.84 22.72 -11.47
CA THR A 303 -18.30 22.07 -12.72
C THR A 303 -17.99 20.58 -12.75
N TRP A 304 -17.38 20.05 -11.69
CA TRP A 304 -16.91 18.66 -11.64
C TRP A 304 -17.97 17.72 -11.07
N PRO A 305 -18.03 16.46 -11.54
CA PRO A 305 -18.99 15.49 -11.02
C PRO A 305 -18.67 15.10 -9.57
N CYS A 306 -19.71 14.83 -8.79
CA CYS A 306 -19.56 14.24 -7.46
C CYS A 306 -19.01 12.81 -7.55
N VAL A 307 -18.10 12.45 -6.65
CA VAL A 307 -17.60 11.09 -6.50
C VAL A 307 -18.52 10.31 -5.59
N ILE A 308 -18.94 9.12 -6.04
CA ILE A 308 -19.83 8.25 -5.29
C ILE A 308 -19.03 7.20 -4.50
N PHE A 309 -19.31 7.08 -3.20
CA PHE A 309 -18.81 6.02 -2.33
C PHE A 309 -19.94 5.11 -1.84
N GLY A 310 -19.64 3.83 -1.67
CA GLY A 310 -20.57 2.83 -1.13
C GLY A 310 -21.13 1.89 -2.20
N ARG A 311 -21.76 0.80 -1.75
CA ARG A 311 -22.47 -0.17 -2.60
C ARG A 311 -23.96 -0.20 -2.21
N ASN A 312 -24.81 -0.48 -3.18
CA ASN A 312 -26.25 -0.71 -3.03
C ASN A 312 -27.00 0.43 -2.30
N ASN A 313 -27.35 0.22 -1.02
CA ASN A 313 -28.32 1.05 -0.27
C ASN A 313 -27.67 2.11 0.63
N ASN A 314 -26.33 2.17 0.72
CA ASN A 314 -25.59 3.14 1.53
C ASN A 314 -24.65 3.99 0.64
N VAL A 315 -25.24 4.61 -0.38
CA VAL A 315 -24.54 5.48 -1.31
C VAL A 315 -24.31 6.84 -0.68
N ARG A 316 -23.07 7.36 -0.76
CA ARG A 316 -22.69 8.67 -0.26
C ARG A 316 -22.03 9.46 -1.39
N HIS A 317 -22.46 10.70 -1.58
CA HIS A 317 -21.94 11.60 -2.61
C HIS A 317 -20.97 12.60 -1.99
N PHE A 318 -19.80 12.75 -2.59
CA PHE A 318 -18.77 13.69 -2.15
C PHE A 318 -18.32 14.57 -3.32
N PRO A 319 -18.34 15.91 -3.18
CA PRO A 319 -17.76 16.81 -4.17
C PRO A 319 -16.26 16.53 -4.35
N ALA A 320 -15.74 16.64 -5.57
CA ALA A 320 -14.36 16.31 -5.90
C ALA A 320 -13.34 17.21 -5.15
N GLU A 321 -13.73 18.43 -4.79
CA GLU A 321 -12.95 19.43 -4.06
C GLU A 321 -12.71 19.02 -2.59
N THR A 322 -13.61 18.20 -2.04
CA THR A 322 -13.51 17.71 -0.66
C THR A 322 -12.59 16.49 -0.53
N LEU A 323 -12.11 15.95 -1.65
CA LEU A 323 -11.37 14.69 -1.72
C LEU A 323 -9.92 14.92 -2.15
N PHE A 324 -9.01 14.21 -1.50
CA PHE A 324 -7.59 14.17 -1.85
C PHE A 324 -7.16 12.76 -2.23
N ILE A 325 -6.26 12.66 -3.21
CA ILE A 325 -5.64 11.39 -3.55
C ILE A 325 -4.60 11.04 -2.49
N VAL A 326 -4.70 9.83 -1.93
CA VAL A 326 -3.68 9.31 -1.00
C VAL A 326 -2.38 9.10 -1.78
N GLY A 327 -1.25 9.57 -1.24
CA GLY A 327 0.05 9.44 -1.90
C GLY A 327 0.51 7.99 -2.09
N HIS A 328 1.54 7.84 -2.93
CA HIS A 328 2.24 6.56 -3.18
C HIS A 328 1.35 5.44 -3.75
N GLN A 329 0.31 5.80 -4.51
CA GLN A 329 -0.56 4.84 -5.18
C GLN A 329 -0.13 4.63 -6.63
N PRO A 330 0.16 3.40 -7.07
CA PRO A 330 0.52 3.16 -8.46
C PRO A 330 -0.71 3.36 -9.36
N LEU A 331 -0.48 3.81 -10.58
CA LEU A 331 -1.52 3.83 -11.61
C LEU A 331 -1.94 2.38 -11.93
N LYS A 332 -3.24 2.08 -11.77
CA LYS A 332 -3.80 0.75 -12.09
C LYS A 332 -4.25 0.63 -13.55
N GLY A 333 -4.61 1.76 -14.17
CA GLY A 333 -5.05 1.84 -15.56
C GLY A 333 -3.89 1.96 -16.55
N LYS A 334 -4.23 2.11 -17.82
CA LYS A 334 -3.26 2.48 -18.86
C LYS A 334 -2.85 3.93 -18.66
N ALA A 335 -1.55 4.20 -18.71
CA ALA A 335 -1.05 5.57 -18.76
C ALA A 335 -1.45 6.24 -20.08
N PRO A 336 -1.76 7.55 -20.07
CA PRO A 336 -1.90 8.35 -21.29
C PRO A 336 -0.65 8.22 -22.18
N PRO A 337 -0.77 8.27 -23.51
CA PRO A 337 0.35 8.08 -24.42
C PRO A 337 1.54 9.02 -24.15
N ASP A 338 1.28 10.29 -23.87
CA ASP A 338 2.33 11.30 -23.61
C ASP A 338 3.05 11.05 -22.28
N ALA A 339 2.28 10.68 -21.25
CA ALA A 339 2.81 10.26 -19.96
C ALA A 339 3.65 8.98 -20.11
N ALA A 340 3.19 8.02 -20.91
CA ALA A 340 3.91 6.77 -21.19
C ALA A 340 5.21 7.02 -21.94
N SER A 341 5.20 7.90 -22.95
CA SER A 341 6.40 8.31 -23.69
C SER A 341 7.44 8.93 -22.77
N THR A 342 7.03 9.91 -21.95
CA THR A 342 7.90 10.57 -20.96
C THR A 342 8.47 9.57 -19.95
N MET A 343 7.64 8.63 -19.49
CA MET A 343 8.06 7.55 -18.59
C MET A 343 9.12 6.64 -19.24
N ILE A 344 8.93 6.24 -20.51
CA ILE A 344 9.88 5.39 -21.25
C ILE A 344 11.22 6.10 -21.40
N ILE A 345 11.21 7.37 -21.80
CA ILE A 345 12.42 8.18 -21.96
C ILE A 345 13.20 8.24 -20.65
N ARG A 346 12.49 8.39 -19.52
CA ARG A 346 13.14 8.45 -18.21
C ARG A 346 13.64 7.09 -17.70
N ALA A 347 12.89 6.03 -17.99
CA ALA A 347 13.22 4.67 -17.55
C ALA A 347 14.37 4.07 -18.36
N ARG A 348 14.58 4.56 -19.59
CA ARG A 348 15.70 4.17 -20.44
C ARG A 348 17.00 4.70 -19.86
N GLU A 349 17.88 3.77 -19.48
CA GLU A 349 19.25 4.07 -19.06
C GLU A 349 20.22 3.11 -19.72
N ASP A 350 21.37 3.61 -20.15
CA ASP A 350 22.42 2.78 -20.72
C ASP A 350 23.00 1.82 -19.65
N PRO A 351 23.56 0.67 -20.05
CA PRO A 351 23.98 -0.36 -19.11
C PRO A 351 24.96 0.11 -18.02
N LEU A 352 25.90 0.98 -18.38
CA LEU A 352 26.93 1.47 -17.44
C LEU A 352 26.36 2.44 -16.40
N PRO A 353 25.64 3.53 -16.77
CA PRO A 353 24.91 4.37 -15.81
C PRO A 353 23.90 3.59 -14.96
N ASN A 354 23.18 2.64 -15.56
CA ASN A 354 22.21 1.81 -14.84
C ASN A 354 22.90 0.98 -13.75
N ARG A 355 24.03 0.31 -14.08
CA ARG A 355 24.86 -0.42 -13.11
C ARG A 355 25.33 0.49 -11.97
N GLN A 356 25.86 1.67 -12.28
CA GLN A 356 26.30 2.63 -11.27
C GLN A 356 25.14 3.04 -10.35
N SER A 357 23.94 3.23 -10.90
CA SER A 357 22.75 3.56 -10.11
C SER A 357 22.33 2.42 -9.17
N ILE A 358 22.48 1.16 -9.59
CA ILE A 358 22.22 -0.02 -8.76
C ILE A 358 23.26 -0.13 -7.64
N ASP A 359 24.54 0.05 -7.97
CA ASP A 359 25.65 -0.10 -7.03
C ASP A 359 25.66 1.00 -5.95
N SER A 360 25.28 2.23 -6.31
CA SER A 360 25.26 3.39 -5.40
C SER A 360 23.89 3.57 -4.72
N ASN A 361 22.87 3.92 -5.52
CA ASN A 361 21.54 4.27 -5.03
C ASN A 361 20.73 3.04 -4.63
N GLY A 362 20.89 1.91 -5.32
CA GLY A 362 20.19 0.66 -5.00
C GLY A 362 20.52 0.16 -3.60
N LEU A 363 21.81 0.00 -3.30
CA LEU A 363 22.26 -0.46 -1.99
C LEU A 363 21.93 0.51 -0.85
N THR A 364 21.97 1.82 -1.14
CA THR A 364 21.60 2.86 -0.16
C THR A 364 20.10 2.86 0.10
N SER A 365 19.28 2.75 -0.96
CA SER A 365 17.81 2.65 -0.86
C SER A 365 17.36 1.39 -0.12
N LEU A 366 18.19 0.34 -0.14
CA LEU A 366 17.96 -0.92 0.57
C LEU A 366 18.41 -0.88 2.05
N GLY A 367 19.04 0.21 2.51
CA GLY A 367 19.63 0.29 3.85
C GLY A 367 20.80 -0.68 4.05
N LEU A 368 21.37 -1.22 2.97
CA LEU A 368 22.51 -2.16 3.01
C LEU A 368 23.87 -1.45 2.99
N ASN A 369 23.88 -0.16 2.65
CA ASN A 369 25.05 0.71 2.63
C ASN A 369 24.99 1.71 3.81
N GLY A 370 26.08 1.90 4.56
CA GLY A 370 26.13 2.83 5.72
C GLY A 370 26.04 2.14 7.08
N ASN A 371 25.29 2.69 8.03
CA ASN A 371 24.92 2.06 9.30
C ASN A 371 23.59 1.32 9.12
N PRO A 372 23.59 0.02 8.75
CA PRO A 372 22.36 -0.73 8.56
C PRO A 372 21.58 -0.79 9.88
N SER A 373 20.26 -0.93 9.80
CA SER A 373 19.47 -1.31 10.97
C SER A 373 20.03 -2.60 11.57
N PRO A 374 19.91 -2.85 12.89
CA PRO A 374 20.39 -4.08 13.52
C PRO A 374 19.92 -5.35 12.79
N ALA A 375 18.70 -5.32 12.26
CA ALA A 375 18.09 -6.35 11.41
C ALA A 375 18.91 -6.66 10.14
N LEU A 376 19.39 -5.61 9.46
CA LEU A 376 20.15 -5.70 8.22
C LEU A 376 21.65 -5.87 8.47
N ALA A 377 22.15 -5.56 9.67
CA ALA A 377 23.56 -5.70 10.02
C ALA A 377 24.03 -7.15 9.97
N SER A 378 23.20 -8.08 10.47
CA SER A 378 23.46 -9.53 10.43
C SER A 378 23.45 -10.09 9.00
N ILE A 379 22.59 -9.55 8.13
CA ILE A 379 22.49 -9.92 6.72
C ILE A 379 23.66 -9.32 5.92
N ARG A 380 24.03 -8.06 6.19
CA ARG A 380 25.08 -7.33 5.48
C ARG A 380 26.44 -8.00 5.57
N SER A 381 26.82 -8.51 6.75
CA SER A 381 28.11 -9.21 6.92
C SER A 381 28.27 -10.42 5.97
N SER A 382 27.14 -10.98 5.50
CA SER A 382 27.08 -12.10 4.56
C SER A 382 26.98 -11.68 3.08
N ILE A 383 26.66 -10.42 2.78
CA ILE A 383 26.54 -9.90 1.41
C ILE A 383 27.90 -9.38 0.93
N ARG A 384 28.62 -10.16 0.12
CA ARG A 384 29.78 -9.67 -0.63
C ARG A 384 29.32 -9.01 -1.93
N LYS A 385 29.73 -7.76 -2.17
CA LYS A 385 29.54 -7.10 -3.48
C LYS A 385 30.32 -7.89 -4.52
N SER A 386 29.63 -8.53 -5.47
CA SER A 386 30.25 -9.09 -6.66
C SER A 386 30.44 -8.01 -7.74
N ALA A 387 31.01 -6.87 -7.35
CA ALA A 387 31.48 -5.90 -8.33
C ALA A 387 32.91 -6.34 -8.69
N ASN A 388 33.04 -7.26 -9.65
CA ASN A 388 34.34 -7.53 -10.24
C ASN A 388 34.83 -6.21 -10.85
N ASN A 389 35.93 -5.73 -10.31
CA ASN A 389 36.60 -4.48 -10.66
C ASN A 389 37.54 -4.71 -11.85
N THR A 390 37.10 -5.48 -12.84
CA THR A 390 37.88 -5.83 -14.03
C THR A 390 36.97 -5.84 -15.25
N LEU A 391 37.00 -4.73 -15.98
CA LEU A 391 37.22 -4.75 -17.41
C LEU A 391 38.55 -4.06 -17.67
#